data_AF-A0A0M3MZ25-F1
#
_entry.id   AF-A0A0M3MZ25-F1
#
_cell.length_a   1.000
_cell.length_b   1.000
_cell.length_c   1.000
_cell.angle_alpha   90.00
_cell.angle_beta   90.00
_cell.angle_gamma   90.00
#
_symmetry.space_group_name_H-M   'P 1'
#
loop_
_entity.id
_entity.type
_entity.pdbx_description
1 polymer ?
#
loop_
_entity_poly.entity_id
_entity_poly.type
_entity_poly.pdbx_seq_one_letter_code
_entity_poly.pdbx_strand_id
1 'polypeptide(L)'
;SPDTPIVPVGQSINLTCTSMCPNGQAAWKGLDIALAGVSTEGPSSVMTFSNISFNQDSTYICAVQCGERHYQKYVQLDVYSFPENVTLELLPENPIVGQPEHLTCSVNSISDPEKVTISLFKGDQLLDKDEEDEVEELDENTYRFTVNAKL
;
A
#
# COMPACT_ATOMS: atom_id res chain seq x y z
N SER A 1 12.42 8.96 12.76
CA SER A 1 12.15 8.18 11.54
C SER A 1 12.43 9.00 10.28
N PRO A 2 12.63 8.34 9.13
CA PRO A 2 12.43 9.01 7.82
C PRO A 2 11.02 9.60 7.75
N ASP A 3 10.82 10.55 6.83
CA ASP A 3 9.50 11.18 6.62
C ASP A 3 8.51 10.23 5.94
N THR A 4 9.02 9.31 5.13
CA THR A 4 8.24 8.33 4.34
C THR A 4 8.84 6.91 4.46
N PRO A 5 8.73 6.24 5.62
CA PRO A 5 9.08 4.82 5.73
C PRO A 5 8.18 3.95 4.84
N ILE A 6 8.78 2.95 4.19
CA ILE A 6 8.09 2.01 3.30
C ILE A 6 8.31 0.59 3.84
N VAL A 7 7.25 -0.22 3.91
CA VAL A 7 7.31 -1.57 4.48
C VAL A 7 6.32 -2.52 3.80
N PRO A 8 6.69 -3.80 3.58
CA PRO A 8 5.76 -4.75 3.02
C PRO A 8 4.73 -5.25 4.03
N VAL A 9 3.52 -5.58 3.56
CA VAL A 9 2.48 -6.26 4.34
C VAL A 9 3.05 -7.51 5.03
N GLY A 10 2.60 -7.77 6.25
CA GLY A 10 3.04 -8.92 7.05
C GLY A 10 4.31 -8.69 7.86
N GLN A 11 5.07 -7.62 7.57
CA GLN A 11 6.32 -7.33 8.27
C GLN A 11 6.13 -6.48 9.53
N SER A 12 7.20 -6.36 10.31
CA SER A 12 7.28 -5.46 11.45
C SER A 12 8.05 -4.18 11.10
N ILE A 13 7.63 -3.04 11.66
CA ILE A 13 8.35 -1.76 11.54
C ILE A 13 8.31 -0.98 12.85
N ASN A 14 9.39 -0.24 13.12
CA ASN A 14 9.52 0.68 14.25
C ASN A 14 9.57 2.13 13.74
N LEU A 15 8.69 2.98 14.26
CA LEU A 15 8.74 4.42 14.10
C LEU A 15 9.29 5.05 15.38
N THR A 16 10.31 5.89 15.24
CA THR A 16 11.00 6.55 16.36
C THR A 16 10.78 8.06 16.31
N CYS A 17 10.23 8.59 17.40
CA CYS A 17 9.98 10.00 17.67
C CYS A 17 10.94 10.46 18.75
N THR A 18 11.89 11.32 18.42
CA THR A 18 12.93 11.78 19.35
C THR A 18 13.07 13.28 19.32
N SER A 19 13.30 13.89 20.50
CA SER A 19 13.57 15.32 20.65
C SER A 19 14.88 15.58 21.37
N MET A 20 15.50 16.72 21.05
CA MET A 20 16.66 17.23 21.79
C MET A 20 16.26 18.00 23.06
N CYS A 21 14.97 18.14 23.35
CA CYS A 21 14.49 18.77 24.58
C CYS A 21 14.66 17.81 25.77
N PRO A 22 15.51 18.12 26.79
CA PRO A 22 15.80 17.18 27.88
C PRO A 22 14.58 16.80 28.72
N ASN A 23 13.66 17.74 28.92
CA ASN A 23 12.39 17.53 29.63
C ASN A 23 11.21 17.37 28.65
N GLY A 24 11.50 16.93 27.43
CA GLY A 24 10.50 16.72 26.40
C GLY A 24 9.60 15.53 26.75
N GLN A 25 8.32 15.60 26.36
CA GLN A 25 7.42 14.44 26.38
C GLN A 25 7.01 14.12 24.95
N ALA A 26 7.51 13.01 24.42
CA ALA A 26 7.18 12.53 23.09
C ALA A 26 5.92 11.64 23.11
N ALA A 27 5.08 11.78 22.09
CA ALA A 27 3.89 10.97 21.91
C ALA A 27 3.55 10.81 20.43
N TRP A 28 2.95 9.68 20.10
CA TRP A 28 2.40 9.41 18.76
C TRP A 28 0.91 9.73 18.71
N LYS A 29 0.45 10.26 17.57
CA LYS A 29 -0.97 10.47 17.24
C LYS A 29 -1.23 10.02 15.80
N GLY A 30 -2.44 9.52 15.51
CA GLY A 30 -2.77 8.91 14.23
C GLY A 30 -3.85 7.84 14.37
N LEU A 31 -4.26 7.28 13.23
CA LEU A 31 -5.17 6.14 13.18
C LEU A 31 -4.49 4.88 13.70
N ASP A 32 -5.26 3.98 14.31
CA ASP A 32 -4.84 2.63 14.68
C ASP A 32 -3.57 2.51 15.53
N ILE A 33 -3.19 3.56 16.25
CA ILE A 33 -2.08 3.52 17.21
C ILE A 33 -2.32 2.48 18.30
N ALA A 34 -3.59 2.18 18.62
CA ALA A 34 -3.95 1.14 19.58
C ALA A 34 -3.54 -0.28 19.12
N LEU A 35 -3.32 -0.48 17.81
CA LEU A 35 -2.82 -1.73 17.24
C LEU A 35 -1.27 -1.81 17.29
N ALA A 36 -0.60 -0.71 17.63
CA ALA A 36 0.84 -0.64 17.78
C ALA A 36 1.28 -0.83 19.24
N GLY A 37 2.45 -1.42 19.44
CA GLY A 37 3.16 -1.33 20.71
C GLY A 37 3.84 0.03 20.83
N VAL A 38 3.48 0.85 21.81
CA VAL A 38 4.12 2.15 22.05
C VAL A 38 4.93 2.11 23.34
N SER A 39 6.22 2.41 23.25
CA SER A 39 7.12 2.58 24.39
C SER A 39 7.66 4.01 24.41
N THR A 40 7.41 4.73 25.50
CA THR A 40 7.79 6.14 25.65
C THR A 40 8.68 6.34 26.86
N GLU A 41 9.82 6.98 26.65
CA GLU A 41 10.83 7.34 27.64
C GLU A 41 11.18 8.83 27.48
N GLY A 42 10.43 9.70 28.16
CA GLY A 42 10.63 11.15 28.14
C GLY A 42 10.61 11.72 26.71
N PRO A 43 11.75 12.25 26.20
CA PRO A 43 11.82 12.86 24.88
C PRO A 43 11.92 11.85 23.72
N SER A 44 11.87 10.55 24.01
CA SER A 44 11.90 9.47 23.01
C SER A 44 10.65 8.61 23.10
N SER A 45 10.03 8.30 21.96
CA SER A 45 8.91 7.38 21.86
C SER A 45 9.06 6.49 20.63
N VAL A 46 8.99 5.17 20.82
CA VAL A 46 9.06 4.18 19.75
C VAL A 46 7.70 3.51 19.62
N MET A 47 7.15 3.55 18.41
CA MET A 47 5.91 2.87 18.03
C MET A 47 6.25 1.69 17.11
N THR A 48 5.78 0.51 17.46
CA THR A 48 6.11 -0.76 16.79
C THR A 48 4.85 -1.41 16.26
N PHE A 49 4.81 -1.67 14.96
CA PHE A 49 3.85 -2.58 14.34
C PHE A 49 4.53 -3.92 14.12
N SER A 50 3.94 -5.02 14.59
CA SER A 50 4.54 -6.36 14.47
C SER A 50 4.07 -7.14 13.23
N ASN A 51 2.87 -6.84 12.73
CA ASN A 51 2.28 -7.46 11.54
C ASN A 51 1.46 -6.38 10.84
N ILE A 52 2.10 -5.69 9.89
CA ILE A 52 1.50 -4.53 9.24
C ILE A 52 0.54 -4.94 8.12
N SER A 53 -0.59 -4.25 8.02
CA SER A 53 -1.53 -4.36 6.89
C SER A 53 -1.78 -2.98 6.29
N PHE A 54 -2.54 -2.95 5.19
CA PHE A 54 -2.90 -1.71 4.50
C PHE A 54 -3.67 -0.71 5.38
N ASN A 55 -4.33 -1.17 6.45
CA ASN A 55 -5.00 -0.29 7.41
C ASN A 55 -4.04 0.65 8.16
N GLN A 56 -2.75 0.31 8.22
CA GLN A 56 -1.72 1.16 8.81
C GLN A 56 -1.01 2.04 7.77
N ASP A 57 -1.39 1.99 6.49
CA ASP A 57 -0.94 2.96 5.50
C ASP A 57 -1.59 4.32 5.81
N SER A 58 -0.87 5.18 6.52
CA SER A 58 -1.43 6.41 7.06
C SER A 58 -0.35 7.41 7.47
N THR A 59 -0.80 8.64 7.72
CA THR A 59 0.04 9.67 8.32
C THR A 59 -0.01 9.59 9.84
N TYR A 60 1.15 9.37 10.45
CA TYR A 60 1.37 9.43 11.89
C TYR A 60 2.02 10.75 12.29
N ILE A 61 1.72 11.21 13.50
CA ILE A 61 2.24 12.47 14.05
C ILE A 61 3.07 12.17 15.28
N CYS A 62 4.35 12.50 15.21
CA CYS A 62 5.25 12.59 16.36
C CYS A 62 5.06 13.97 17.00
N ALA A 63 4.44 14.04 18.17
CA ALA A 63 4.23 15.26 18.92
C ALA A 63 5.15 15.30 20.15
N VAL A 64 5.76 16.46 20.41
CA VAL A 64 6.65 16.67 21.56
C VAL A 64 6.25 17.92 22.32
N GLN A 65 5.97 17.75 23.63
CA GLN A 65 5.85 18.86 24.57
C GLN A 65 7.21 19.23 25.12
N CYS A 66 7.63 20.49 25.03
CA CYS A 66 8.86 21.00 25.62
C CYS A 66 8.58 22.30 26.39
N GLY A 67 8.25 22.18 27.69
CA GLY A 67 7.75 23.30 28.47
C GLY A 67 6.41 23.80 27.93
N GLU A 68 6.33 25.06 27.50
CA GLU A 68 5.15 25.65 26.85
C GLU A 68 5.15 25.48 25.32
N ARG A 69 6.25 24.97 24.74
CA ARG A 69 6.38 24.81 23.29
C ARG A 69 5.93 23.42 22.85
N HIS A 70 5.20 23.40 21.76
CA HIS A 70 4.73 22.17 21.11
C HIS A 70 5.45 22.03 19.77
N TYR A 71 6.00 20.84 19.52
CA TYR A 71 6.60 20.48 18.25
C TYR A 71 5.88 19.28 17.67
N GLN A 72 5.75 19.23 16.35
CA GLN A 72 5.15 18.09 15.67
C GLN A 72 5.90 17.78 14.38
N LYS A 73 6.00 16.50 14.05
CA LYS A 73 6.50 16.00 12.78
C LYS A 73 5.53 14.96 12.24
N TYR A 74 5.28 15.01 10.94
CA TYR A 74 4.45 14.05 10.23
C TYR A 74 5.32 12.96 9.63
N VAL A 75 4.83 11.72 9.66
CA VAL A 75 5.47 10.53 9.10
C VAL A 75 4.41 9.80 8.30
N GLN A 76 4.56 9.76 6.99
CA GLN A 76 3.66 9.00 6.10
C GLN A 76 4.20 7.58 5.98
N LEU A 77 3.49 6.60 6.52
CA LEU A 77 3.87 5.20 6.42
C LEU A 77 3.25 4.60 5.18
N ASP A 78 4.07 4.18 4.22
CA ASP A 78 3.60 3.54 2.99
C ASP A 78 3.70 2.01 3.14
N VAL A 79 2.57 1.34 2.97
CA VAL A 79 2.48 -0.12 3.06
C VAL A 79 2.24 -0.69 1.67
N TYR A 80 3.05 -1.67 1.28
CA TYR A 80 2.94 -2.28 -0.04
C TYR A 80 2.92 -3.80 0.01
N SER A 81 2.41 -4.41 -1.05
CA SER A 81 2.64 -5.83 -1.33
C SER A 81 2.84 -6.01 -2.83
N PHE A 82 3.38 -7.16 -3.19
CA PHE A 82 3.40 -7.60 -4.57
C PHE A 82 2.12 -8.39 -4.87
N PRO A 83 1.62 -8.32 -6.12
CA PRO A 83 0.61 -9.24 -6.62
C PRO A 83 0.95 -10.69 -6.29
N GLU A 84 0.06 -11.40 -5.60
CA GLU A 84 0.28 -12.83 -5.26
C GLU A 84 -0.44 -13.74 -6.25
N ASN A 85 -1.70 -13.44 -6.55
CA ASN A 85 -2.56 -14.21 -7.45
C ASN A 85 -2.93 -13.35 -8.66
N VAL A 86 -2.27 -13.62 -9.78
CA VAL A 86 -2.63 -13.07 -11.07
C VAL A 86 -3.37 -14.16 -11.84
N THR A 87 -4.65 -13.93 -12.13
CA THR A 87 -5.45 -14.83 -12.96
C THR A 87 -5.73 -14.18 -14.32
N LEU A 88 -5.62 -14.98 -15.38
CA LEU A 88 -5.89 -14.55 -16.74
C LEU A 88 -7.03 -15.40 -17.30
N GLU A 89 -8.10 -14.73 -17.74
CA GLU A 89 -9.29 -15.36 -18.31
C GLU A 89 -9.50 -14.87 -19.74
N LEU A 90 -9.82 -15.79 -20.65
CA LEU A 90 -10.19 -15.49 -22.03
C LEU A 90 -11.71 -15.58 -22.19
N LEU A 91 -12.32 -14.55 -22.76
CA LEU A 91 -13.76 -14.49 -23.00
C LEU A 91 -14.06 -14.24 -24.49
N PRO A 92 -14.88 -15.08 -25.15
CA PRO A 92 -15.45 -16.33 -24.62
C PRO A 92 -14.38 -17.44 -24.49
N GLU A 93 -14.59 -18.37 -23.56
CA GLU A 93 -13.65 -19.48 -23.26
C GLU A 93 -13.33 -20.34 -24.49
N ASN A 94 -14.25 -20.39 -25.46
CA ASN A 94 -14.05 -21.03 -26.76
C ASN A 94 -14.08 -19.96 -27.86
N PRO A 95 -12.94 -19.31 -28.13
CA PRO A 95 -12.85 -18.29 -29.14
C PRO A 95 -13.19 -18.82 -30.54
N ILE A 96 -13.88 -18.00 -31.33
CA ILE A 96 -14.24 -18.29 -32.72
C ILE A 96 -13.46 -17.36 -33.62
N VAL A 97 -12.75 -17.94 -34.60
CA VAL A 97 -11.96 -17.18 -35.57
C VAL A 97 -12.79 -16.05 -36.20
N GLY A 98 -12.30 -14.82 -36.08
CA GLY A 98 -12.94 -13.62 -36.64
C GLY A 98 -14.01 -12.99 -35.76
N GLN A 99 -14.26 -13.51 -34.55
CA GLN A 99 -15.04 -12.85 -33.52
C GLN A 99 -14.13 -12.11 -32.52
N PRO A 100 -14.63 -11.04 -31.87
CA PRO A 100 -13.88 -10.36 -30.82
C PRO A 100 -13.67 -11.26 -29.59
N GLU A 101 -12.51 -11.09 -28.96
CA GLU A 101 -12.08 -11.80 -27.75
C GLU A 101 -11.60 -10.78 -26.71
N HIS A 102 -11.75 -11.10 -25.43
CA HIS A 102 -11.35 -10.25 -24.32
C HIS A 102 -10.47 -11.03 -23.34
N LEU A 103 -9.41 -10.39 -22.84
CA LEU A 103 -8.55 -10.95 -21.80
C LEU A 103 -8.78 -10.21 -20.48
N THR A 104 -9.29 -10.90 -19.47
CA THR A 104 -9.49 -10.32 -18.14
C THR A 104 -8.35 -10.74 -17.22
N CYS A 105 -7.67 -9.77 -16.62
CA CYS A 105 -6.61 -10.01 -15.65
C CYS A 105 -7.10 -9.62 -14.24
N SER A 106 -7.24 -10.58 -13.33
CA SER A 106 -7.58 -10.25 -11.94
C SER A 106 -6.34 -10.35 -11.07
N VAL A 107 -6.13 -9.35 -10.21
CA VAL A 107 -4.94 -9.24 -9.37
C VAL A 107 -5.33 -8.87 -7.94
N ASN A 108 -4.83 -9.63 -6.97
CA ASN A 108 -5.06 -9.35 -5.56
C ASN A 108 -3.83 -8.75 -4.87
N SER A 109 -4.00 -8.36 -3.61
CA SER A 109 -2.92 -7.87 -2.75
C SER A 109 -2.24 -6.64 -3.33
N ILE A 110 -3.03 -5.62 -3.66
CA ILE A 110 -2.55 -4.32 -4.16
C ILE A 110 -3.03 -3.22 -3.19
N SER A 111 -2.12 -2.39 -2.68
CA SER A 111 -2.50 -1.21 -1.87
C SER A 111 -3.12 -0.11 -2.70
N ASP A 112 -2.58 0.09 -3.90
CA ASP A 112 -2.87 1.24 -4.74
C ASP A 112 -2.82 0.80 -6.21
N PRO A 113 -3.98 0.67 -6.89
CA PRO A 113 -4.02 0.23 -8.28
C PRO A 113 -3.31 1.19 -9.23
N GLU A 114 -3.16 2.48 -8.88
CA GLU A 114 -2.43 3.46 -9.72
C GLU A 114 -0.92 3.19 -9.75
N LYS A 115 -0.39 2.49 -8.74
CA LYS A 115 1.03 2.10 -8.66
C LYS A 115 1.33 0.78 -9.36
N VAL A 116 0.34 0.15 -9.98
CA VAL A 116 0.47 -1.14 -10.66
C VAL A 116 0.32 -0.96 -12.16
N THR A 117 1.19 -1.63 -12.92
CA THR A 117 1.10 -1.69 -14.38
C THR A 117 0.87 -3.13 -14.81
N ILE A 118 -0.27 -3.39 -15.44
CA ILE A 118 -0.58 -4.68 -16.05
C ILE A 118 -0.14 -4.67 -17.51
N SER A 119 0.45 -5.76 -17.98
CA SER A 119 0.87 -5.95 -19.37
C SER A 119 0.53 -7.36 -19.82
N LEU A 120 -0.08 -7.48 -21.00
CA LEU A 120 -0.48 -8.78 -21.57
C LEU A 120 0.53 -9.21 -22.62
N PHE A 121 0.91 -10.49 -22.59
CA PHE A 121 1.88 -11.06 -23.53
C PHE A 121 1.31 -12.30 -24.22
N LYS A 122 1.55 -12.40 -25.53
CA LYS A 122 1.35 -13.62 -26.33
C LYS A 122 2.71 -14.21 -26.65
N GLY A 123 3.13 -15.21 -25.87
CA GLY A 123 4.53 -15.63 -25.87
C GLY A 123 5.42 -14.48 -25.39
N ASP A 124 6.38 -14.06 -26.22
CA ASP A 124 7.28 -12.94 -25.92
C ASP A 124 6.80 -11.59 -26.48
N GLN A 125 5.65 -11.57 -27.16
CA GLN A 125 5.11 -10.36 -27.79
C GLN A 125 4.15 -9.65 -26.83
N LEU A 126 4.45 -8.39 -26.50
CA LEU A 126 3.52 -7.50 -25.80
C LEU A 126 2.30 -7.23 -26.69
N LEU A 127 1.10 -7.44 -26.15
CA LEU A 127 -0.15 -7.11 -26.83
C LEU A 127 -0.48 -5.64 -26.63
N ASP A 128 -0.92 -4.98 -27.71
CA ASP A 128 -1.43 -3.62 -27.63
C ASP A 128 -2.73 -3.61 -26.82
N LYS A 129 -2.80 -2.70 -25.86
CA LYS A 129 -4.02 -2.43 -25.10
C LYS A 129 -4.93 -1.54 -25.94
N ASP A 130 -6.15 -1.99 -26.20
CA ASP A 130 -7.20 -1.07 -26.66
C ASP A 130 -7.53 -0.13 -25.47
N GLU A 131 -7.61 1.18 -25.71
CA GLU A 131 -7.50 2.30 -24.73
C GLU A 131 -8.53 2.35 -23.57
N GLU A 132 -9.27 1.29 -23.29
CA GLU A 132 -10.23 1.16 -22.18
C GLU A 132 -9.78 0.04 -21.24
N ASP A 133 -8.75 0.33 -20.42
CA ASP A 133 -8.43 -0.47 -19.23
C ASP A 133 -9.46 -0.11 -18.14
N GLU A 134 -10.31 -1.08 -17.77
CA GLU A 134 -11.23 -0.91 -16.65
C GLU A 134 -10.62 -1.52 -15.38
N VAL A 135 -10.60 -0.74 -14.30
CA VAL A 135 -10.19 -1.21 -12.98
C VAL A 135 -11.42 -1.24 -12.08
N GLU A 136 -11.80 -2.43 -11.63
CA GLU A 136 -12.88 -2.64 -10.69
C GLU A 136 -12.30 -3.13 -9.36
N GLU A 137 -12.66 -2.48 -8.25
CA GLU A 137 -12.37 -2.99 -6.91
C GLU A 137 -13.44 -4.04 -6.54
N LEU A 138 -13.01 -5.28 -6.35
CA LEU A 138 -13.91 -6.39 -6.02
C LEU A 138 -14.11 -6.52 -4.51
N ASP A 139 -13.00 -6.39 -3.77
CA ASP A 139 -12.90 -6.47 -2.31
C ASP A 139 -11.73 -5.59 -1.85
N GLU A 140 -11.58 -5.41 -0.54
CA GLU A 140 -10.46 -4.65 0.05
C GLU A 140 -9.11 -5.14 -0.50
N ASN A 141 -8.37 -4.24 -1.15
CA ASN A 141 -7.07 -4.50 -1.78
C ASN A 141 -7.07 -5.58 -2.89
N THR A 142 -8.23 -5.87 -3.48
CA THR A 142 -8.40 -6.82 -4.58
C THR A 142 -9.04 -6.13 -5.78
N TYR A 143 -8.33 -6.12 -6.91
CA TYR A 143 -8.72 -5.37 -8.09
C TYR A 143 -8.78 -6.28 -9.33
N ARG A 144 -9.81 -6.08 -10.15
CA ARG A 144 -9.92 -6.68 -11.47
C ARG A 144 -9.53 -5.65 -12.52
N PHE A 145 -8.55 -6.01 -13.34
CA PHE A 145 -8.07 -5.22 -14.46
C PHE A 145 -8.58 -5.88 -15.75
N THR A 146 -9.58 -5.29 -16.38
CA THR A 146 -10.05 -5.73 -17.69
C THR A 146 -9.22 -5.03 -18.75
N VAL A 147 -8.42 -5.80 -19.49
CA VAL A 147 -7.54 -5.28 -20.54
C VAL A 147 -8.01 -5.83 -21.87
N ASN A 148 -8.56 -4.97 -22.71
CA ASN A 148 -9.00 -5.35 -24.04
C ASN A 148 -7.78 -5.50 -24.96
N ALA A 149 -7.58 -6.70 -25.52
CA ALA A 149 -6.48 -6.99 -26.43
C ALA A 149 -6.98 -7.78 -27.64
N LYS A 150 -6.57 -7.37 -28.85
CA LYS A 150 -6.81 -8.15 -30.08
C LYS A 150 -5.73 -9.21 -30.23
N LEU A 151 -6.13 -10.49 -30.27
CA LEU A 151 -5.23 -11.65 -30.39
C LEU A 151 -4.86 -12.01 -31.83
#